data_AF-A0AAD9BYW1-F1
#
_entry.id   AF-A0AAD9BYW1-F1
#
_cell.length_a   1.000
_cell.length_b   1.000
_cell.length_c   1.000
_cell.angle_alpha   90.00
_cell.angle_beta   90.00
_cell.angle_gamma   90.00
#
_symmetry.space_group_name_H-M   'P 1'
#
loop_
_entity.id
_entity.type
_entity.pdbx_description
1 polymer ?
#
loop_
_entity_poly.entity_id
_entity_poly.type
_entity_poly.pdbx_seq_one_letter_code
_entity_poly.pdbx_strand_id
1 'polypeptide(L)'
;MAESEEEVDVLVQRVVKDITNAFKRNPNIDEIGVIPCPEARYNRSPIVLVENKLGVESWCVKFLLPYVHNKLLLYRQRKHWLEREALADITCTLLLLNPDFTTAWNVRKELVQCGVLNPEKDLYLGQLALTKFPKSPETWIHRRWVLQQILGQCSAADRSKKPQQGEVERGDAERGDAERSQQLSEHLARTLHQEMKVCSDAACRYPSNYNAWSHRIWVLQHMGQGNVKVKEVFQVLKASHFSLLDNRAYGC
;
A
#
# COMPACT_ATOMS: atom_id res chain seq x y z
N MET A 1 -18.28 15.96 24.19
CA MET A 1 -18.46 15.55 22.77
C MET A 1 -18.40 16.84 21.96
N ALA A 2 -17.91 16.86 20.73
CA ALA A 2 -17.84 18.11 19.97
C ALA A 2 -19.26 18.65 19.74
N GLU A 3 -19.54 19.86 20.21
CA GLU A 3 -20.86 20.51 20.19
C GLU A 3 -21.05 21.41 18.95
N SER A 4 -19.97 21.70 18.21
CA SER A 4 -19.98 22.51 16.99
C SER A 4 -19.17 21.88 15.83
N GLU A 5 -19.42 22.31 14.59
CA GLU A 5 -18.64 21.88 13.41
C GLU A 5 -17.15 22.25 13.54
N GLU A 6 -16.85 23.39 14.16
CA GLU A 6 -15.48 23.87 14.41
C GLU A 6 -14.74 22.95 15.39
N GLU A 7 -15.42 22.50 16.45
CA GLU A 7 -14.82 21.54 17.40
C GLU A 7 -14.53 20.18 16.74
N VAL A 8 -15.41 19.74 15.84
CA VAL A 8 -15.18 18.52 15.04
C VAL A 8 -13.98 18.69 14.11
N ASP A 9 -13.84 19.85 13.45
CA ASP A 9 -12.70 20.15 12.59
C ASP A 9 -11.37 20.06 13.37
N VAL A 10 -11.28 20.76 14.50
CA VAL A 10 -10.08 20.74 15.36
C VAL A 10 -9.78 19.32 15.86
N LEU A 11 -10.80 18.58 16.29
CA LEU A 11 -10.66 17.20 16.73
C LEU A 11 -10.09 16.33 15.61
N VAL A 12 -10.68 16.36 14.41
CA VAL A 12 -10.28 15.50 13.31
C VAL A 12 -8.86 15.84 12.84
N GLN A 13 -8.52 17.13 12.75
CA GLN A 13 -7.15 17.55 12.42
C GLN A 13 -6.13 17.01 13.43
N ARG A 14 -6.46 17.05 14.73
CA ARG A 14 -5.63 16.44 15.78
C ARG A 14 -5.48 14.93 15.57
N VAL A 15 -6.57 14.22 15.30
CA VAL A 15 -6.54 12.75 15.12
C VAL A 15 -5.72 12.34 13.91
N VAL A 16 -5.84 13.04 12.77
CA VAL A 16 -4.99 12.81 11.59
C VAL A 16 -3.51 12.99 11.94
N LYS A 17 -3.17 14.07 12.66
CA LYS A 17 -1.80 14.32 13.13
C LYS A 17 -1.31 13.24 14.08
N ASP A 18 -2.16 12.74 14.99
CA ASP A 18 -1.82 11.68 15.92
C ASP A 18 -1.52 10.35 15.20
N ILE A 19 -2.26 10.02 14.13
CA ILE A 19 -1.96 8.86 13.26
C ILE A 19 -0.59 9.02 12.60
N THR A 20 -0.32 10.18 11.97
CA THR A 20 0.97 10.46 11.33
C THR A 20 2.12 10.40 12.34
N ASN A 21 1.91 10.91 13.55
CA ASN A 21 2.88 10.83 14.64
C ASN A 21 3.11 9.39 15.11
N ALA A 22 2.08 8.54 15.13
CA ALA A 22 2.23 7.13 15.50
C ALA A 22 3.18 6.41 14.53
N PHE A 23 3.04 6.61 13.22
CA PHE A 23 3.95 6.06 12.22
C PHE A 23 5.38 6.59 12.33
N LYS A 24 5.55 7.87 12.70
CA LYS A 24 6.89 8.45 12.95
C LYS A 24 7.55 7.85 14.19
N ARG A 25 6.76 7.59 15.25
CA ARG A 25 7.25 7.03 16.52
C ARG A 25 7.57 5.55 16.42
N ASN A 26 6.74 4.78 15.71
CA ASN A 26 6.97 3.35 15.49
C ASN A 26 6.85 3.01 13.99
N PRO A 27 7.99 2.85 13.27
CA PRO A 27 7.98 2.44 11.87
C PRO A 27 7.64 0.95 11.66
N ASN A 28 7.57 0.17 12.74
CA ASN A 28 7.35 -1.29 12.71
C ASN A 28 5.90 -1.68 13.02
N ILE A 29 4.94 -0.75 12.91
CA ILE A 29 3.52 -1.08 13.05
C ILE A 29 3.19 -2.20 12.04
N ASP A 30 2.58 -3.28 12.50
CA ASP A 30 2.34 -4.47 11.69
C ASP A 30 0.85 -4.78 11.49
N GLU A 31 -0.03 -4.11 12.25
CA GLU A 31 -1.47 -4.34 12.21
C GLU A 31 -2.25 -3.13 12.72
N ILE A 32 -3.43 -2.94 12.14
CA ILE A 32 -4.37 -1.88 12.53
C ILE A 32 -5.68 -2.46 13.02
N GLY A 33 -6.32 -1.79 13.97
CA GLY A 33 -7.59 -2.22 14.55
C GLY A 33 -8.50 -1.05 14.90
N VAL A 34 -9.80 -1.33 15.02
CA VAL A 34 -10.74 -0.41 15.68
C VAL A 34 -11.05 -0.96 17.06
N ILE A 35 -10.86 -0.12 18.08
CA ILE A 35 -11.11 -0.46 19.48
C ILE A 35 -12.54 -0.08 19.82
N PRO A 36 -13.40 -1.03 20.28
CA PRO A 36 -14.74 -0.70 20.75
C PRO A 36 -14.67 0.28 21.93
N CYS A 37 -15.14 1.50 21.69
CA CYS A 37 -15.18 2.59 22.64
C CYS A 37 -16.32 3.53 22.20
N PRO A 38 -17.51 3.48 22.83
CA PRO A 38 -18.69 4.23 22.37
C PRO A 38 -18.57 5.74 22.61
N GLU A 39 -17.82 6.13 23.65
CA GLU A 39 -17.68 7.51 24.09
C GLU A 39 -16.22 7.90 24.29
N ALA A 40 -15.92 9.19 24.11
CA ALA A 40 -14.58 9.72 24.29
C ALA A 40 -14.20 9.70 25.78
N ARG A 41 -13.00 9.17 26.09
CA ARG A 41 -12.39 9.33 27.41
C ARG A 41 -11.75 10.71 27.48
N TYR A 42 -12.09 11.50 28.51
CA TYR A 42 -11.63 12.88 28.64
C TYR A 42 -10.10 13.01 28.51
N ASN A 43 -9.67 13.98 27.68
CA ASN A 43 -8.28 14.37 27.44
C ASN A 43 -7.32 13.27 26.91
N ARG A 44 -7.85 12.22 26.27
CA ARG A 44 -7.03 11.18 25.62
C ARG A 44 -7.23 11.18 24.11
N SER A 45 -6.15 10.95 23.36
CA SER A 45 -6.24 10.70 21.92
C SER A 45 -6.97 9.37 21.66
N PRO A 46 -7.84 9.28 20.63
CA PRO A 46 -8.43 8.01 20.20
C PRO A 46 -7.42 7.08 19.51
N ILE A 47 -6.20 7.55 19.25
CA ILE A 47 -5.13 6.77 18.63
C ILE A 47 -4.34 6.07 19.74
N VAL A 48 -4.41 4.74 19.76
CA VAL A 48 -3.80 3.90 20.79
C VAL A 48 -2.76 3.02 20.12
N LEU A 49 -1.48 3.23 20.47
CA LEU A 49 -0.38 2.39 20.00
C LEU A 49 0.06 1.47 21.15
N VAL A 50 -0.07 0.15 20.95
CA VAL A 50 0.41 -0.87 21.88
C VAL A 50 1.35 -1.78 21.12
N GLU A 51 2.61 -1.83 21.53
CA GLU A 51 3.66 -2.55 20.79
C GLU A 51 3.69 -2.10 19.31
N ASN A 52 3.43 -3.02 18.38
CA ASN A 52 3.36 -2.79 16.93
C ASN A 52 1.93 -2.66 16.40
N LYS A 53 0.92 -2.55 17.29
CA LYS A 53 -0.49 -2.53 16.92
C LYS A 53 -1.05 -1.12 17.04
N LEU A 54 -1.60 -0.59 15.94
CA LEU A 54 -2.24 0.73 15.92
C LEU A 54 -3.77 0.58 16.01
N GLY A 55 -4.32 0.98 17.15
CA GLY A 55 -5.76 1.02 17.40
C GLY A 55 -6.36 2.41 17.22
N VAL A 56 -7.55 2.46 16.64
CA VAL A 56 -8.39 3.67 16.57
C VAL A 56 -9.67 3.43 17.36
N GLU A 57 -9.92 4.22 18.40
CA GLU A 57 -11.14 4.11 19.20
C GLU A 57 -12.40 4.45 18.36
N SER A 58 -13.44 3.60 18.44
CA SER A 58 -14.58 3.66 17.52
C SER A 58 -15.38 4.97 17.58
N TRP A 59 -15.42 5.65 18.74
CA TRP A 59 -16.17 6.89 18.92
C TRP A 59 -15.70 8.00 17.97
N CYS A 60 -14.43 8.03 17.57
CA CYS A 60 -13.92 9.09 16.70
C CYS A 60 -14.19 8.81 15.22
N VAL A 61 -14.40 7.54 14.82
CA VAL A 61 -14.57 7.13 13.42
C VAL A 61 -15.78 7.80 12.76
N LYS A 62 -16.88 7.98 13.50
CA LYS A 62 -18.11 8.63 13.01
C LYS A 62 -17.93 10.11 12.65
N PHE A 63 -16.90 10.77 13.18
CA PHE A 63 -16.54 12.15 12.84
C PHE A 63 -15.40 12.18 11.83
N LEU A 64 -14.37 11.36 12.08
CA LEU A 64 -13.16 11.28 11.28
C LEU A 64 -13.45 10.90 9.83
N LEU A 65 -14.17 9.79 9.61
CA LEU A 65 -14.37 9.23 8.28
C LEU A 65 -15.16 10.17 7.36
N PRO A 66 -16.33 10.72 7.73
CA PRO A 66 -17.05 11.67 6.88
C PRO A 66 -16.24 12.93 6.60
N TYR A 67 -15.51 13.44 7.59
CA TYR A 67 -14.68 14.62 7.43
C TYR A 67 -13.56 14.41 6.40
N VAL A 68 -12.72 13.37 6.56
CA VAL A 68 -11.60 13.13 5.64
C VAL A 68 -12.08 12.76 4.24
N HIS A 69 -13.22 12.07 4.15
CA HIS A 69 -13.87 11.76 2.89
C HIS A 69 -14.33 13.04 2.16
N ASN A 70 -15.10 13.91 2.84
CA ASN A 70 -15.59 15.15 2.25
C ASN A 70 -14.46 16.10 1.87
N LYS A 71 -13.42 16.22 2.70
CA LYS A 71 -12.24 17.05 2.42
C LYS A 71 -11.53 16.58 1.15
N LEU A 72 -11.39 15.27 0.96
CA LEU A 72 -10.81 14.72 -0.26
C LEU A 72 -11.70 14.94 -1.50
N LEU A 73 -13.03 14.83 -1.35
CA LEU A 73 -13.97 15.10 -2.45
C LEU A 73 -13.97 16.59 -2.85
N LEU A 74 -13.94 17.51 -1.89
CA LEU A 74 -13.85 18.94 -2.16
C LEU A 74 -12.56 19.31 -2.90
N TYR A 75 -11.44 18.67 -2.54
CA TYR A 75 -10.20 18.76 -3.30
C TYR A 75 -10.35 18.27 -4.74
N ARG A 76 -10.95 17.08 -4.94
CA ARG A 76 -11.19 16.54 -6.29
C ARG A 76 -12.13 17.41 -7.12
N GLN A 77 -13.10 18.07 -6.49
CA GLN A 77 -14.00 19.04 -7.12
C GLN A 77 -13.36 20.42 -7.31
N ARG A 78 -12.09 20.63 -6.91
CA ARG A 78 -11.37 21.91 -6.96
C ARG A 78 -12.04 23.03 -6.17
N LYS A 79 -12.84 22.67 -5.16
CA LYS A 79 -13.52 23.62 -4.26
C LYS A 79 -12.66 24.01 -3.07
N HIS A 80 -11.70 23.17 -2.71
CA HIS A 80 -10.78 23.43 -1.60
C HIS A 80 -9.37 22.97 -1.96
N TRP A 81 -8.39 23.85 -1.79
CA TRP A 81 -6.99 23.52 -2.03
C TRP A 81 -6.39 22.77 -0.83
N LEU A 82 -5.53 21.78 -1.09
CA LEU A 82 -4.81 21.06 -0.05
C LEU A 82 -3.35 20.92 -0.48
N GLU A 83 -2.45 21.12 0.47
CA GLU A 83 -1.04 20.83 0.26
C GLU A 83 -0.81 19.33 0.03
N ARG A 84 0.26 19.00 -0.68
CA ARG A 84 0.56 17.61 -1.06
C ARG A 84 0.78 16.70 0.15
N GLU A 85 1.41 17.21 1.20
CA GLU A 85 1.59 16.48 2.46
C GLU A 85 0.26 16.29 3.21
N ALA A 86 -0.61 17.31 3.22
CA ALA A 86 -1.94 17.19 3.79
C ALA A 86 -2.79 16.14 3.03
N LEU A 87 -2.65 16.06 1.69
CA LEU A 87 -3.28 15.00 0.90
C LEU A 87 -2.75 13.61 1.25
N ALA A 88 -1.45 13.48 1.50
CA ALA A 88 -0.85 12.22 1.94
C ALA A 88 -1.43 11.78 3.30
N ASP A 89 -1.56 12.69 4.26
CA ASP A 89 -2.11 12.41 5.60
C ASP A 89 -3.61 12.08 5.56
N ILE A 90 -4.40 12.85 4.80
CA ILE A 90 -5.85 12.63 4.62
C ILE A 90 -6.11 11.28 3.95
N THR A 91 -5.41 11.00 2.85
CA THR A 91 -5.59 9.72 2.13
C THR A 91 -5.08 8.53 2.94
N CYS A 92 -3.99 8.67 3.70
CA CYS A 92 -3.51 7.64 4.64
C CYS A 92 -4.61 7.29 5.65
N THR A 93 -5.11 8.31 6.37
CA THR A 93 -6.15 8.13 7.38
C THR A 93 -7.42 7.49 6.80
N LEU A 94 -7.85 7.97 5.64
CA LEU A 94 -9.04 7.47 4.96
C LEU A 94 -8.90 5.99 4.56
N LEU A 95 -7.75 5.58 4.02
CA LEU A 95 -7.50 4.22 3.55
C LEU A 95 -7.28 3.21 4.68
N LEU A 96 -6.82 3.65 5.86
CA LEU A 96 -6.78 2.81 7.06
C LEU A 96 -8.19 2.45 7.58
N LEU A 97 -9.19 3.28 7.27
CA LEU A 97 -10.58 3.09 7.70
C LEU A 97 -11.48 2.50 6.60
N ASN A 98 -11.25 2.88 5.35
CA ASN A 98 -12.01 2.46 4.18
C ASN A 98 -11.08 2.27 2.96
N PRO A 99 -10.43 1.10 2.82
CA PRO A 99 -9.47 0.86 1.75
C PRO A 99 -10.10 0.61 0.38
N ASP A 100 -11.42 0.44 0.28
CA ASP A 100 -12.13 0.28 -0.99
C ASP A 100 -12.52 1.64 -1.62
N PHE A 101 -11.97 2.75 -1.09
CA PHE A 101 -12.17 4.06 -1.69
C PHE A 101 -11.16 4.37 -2.80
N THR A 102 -11.50 3.97 -4.02
CA THR A 102 -10.67 4.12 -5.23
C THR A 102 -10.09 5.53 -5.43
N THR A 103 -10.88 6.57 -5.18
CA THR A 103 -10.44 7.97 -5.37
C THR A 103 -9.25 8.33 -4.48
N ALA A 104 -9.18 7.81 -3.26
CA ALA A 104 -8.04 8.02 -2.37
C ALA A 104 -6.79 7.34 -2.91
N TRP A 105 -6.88 6.08 -3.35
CA TRP A 105 -5.77 5.41 -4.01
C TRP A 105 -5.30 6.16 -5.25
N ASN A 106 -6.22 6.70 -6.06
CA ASN A 106 -5.85 7.48 -7.25
C ASN A 106 -5.11 8.79 -6.91
N VAL A 107 -5.49 9.48 -5.84
CA VAL A 107 -4.70 10.65 -5.37
C VAL A 107 -3.29 10.20 -4.99
N ARG A 108 -3.15 9.05 -4.32
CA ARG A 108 -1.83 8.54 -3.94
C ARG A 108 -0.98 8.15 -5.15
N LYS A 109 -1.59 7.60 -6.21
CA LYS A 109 -0.89 7.35 -7.50
C LYS A 109 -0.30 8.64 -8.07
N GLU A 110 -1.07 9.74 -8.09
CA GLU A 110 -0.60 11.05 -8.54
C GLU A 110 0.55 11.57 -7.67
N LEU A 111 0.43 11.43 -6.34
CA LEU A 111 1.49 11.84 -5.41
C LEU A 111 2.78 11.01 -5.55
N VAL A 112 2.66 9.71 -5.84
CA VAL A 112 3.81 8.83 -6.16
C VAL A 112 4.47 9.28 -7.47
N GLN A 113 3.67 9.55 -8.52
CA GLN A 113 4.19 9.99 -9.82
C GLN A 113 4.91 11.34 -9.75
N CYS A 114 4.43 12.26 -8.91
CA CYS A 114 5.09 13.54 -8.66
C CYS A 114 6.23 13.47 -7.64
N GLY A 115 6.60 12.28 -7.16
CA GLY A 115 7.73 12.08 -6.24
C GLY A 115 7.51 12.50 -4.80
N VAL A 116 6.28 12.87 -4.41
CA VAL A 116 5.94 13.23 -3.02
C VAL A 116 5.85 11.98 -2.14
N LEU A 117 5.25 10.91 -2.67
CA LEU A 117 5.15 9.64 -1.94
C LEU A 117 6.18 8.64 -2.44
N ASN A 118 6.84 7.98 -1.49
CA ASN A 118 7.70 6.84 -1.76
C ASN A 118 6.83 5.58 -2.04
N PRO A 119 7.04 4.86 -3.17
CA PRO A 119 6.32 3.63 -3.49
C PRO A 119 6.32 2.56 -2.39
N GLU A 120 7.45 2.35 -1.70
CA GLU A 120 7.56 1.35 -0.63
C GLU A 120 6.70 1.71 0.58
N LYS A 121 6.64 3.01 0.94
CA LYS A 121 5.74 3.49 2.00
C LYS A 121 4.27 3.27 1.63
N ASP A 122 3.95 3.33 0.33
CA ASP A 122 2.60 3.09 -0.17
C ASP A 122 2.23 1.60 -0.18
N LEU A 123 3.20 0.71 -0.48
CA LEU A 123 3.04 -0.73 -0.26
C LEU A 123 2.86 -1.06 1.23
N TYR A 124 3.56 -0.36 2.12
CA TYR A 124 3.40 -0.53 3.56
C TYR A 124 1.99 -0.12 4.04
N LEU A 125 1.46 1.02 3.58
CA LEU A 125 0.07 1.42 3.87
C LEU A 125 -0.93 0.36 3.41
N GLY A 126 -0.78 -0.15 2.18
CA GLY A 126 -1.64 -1.22 1.67
C GLY A 126 -1.51 -2.52 2.48
N GLN A 127 -0.32 -2.85 3.00
CA GLN A 127 -0.12 -4.03 3.84
C GLN A 127 -0.89 -3.88 5.15
N LEU A 128 -0.82 -2.71 5.78
CA LEU A 128 -1.59 -2.42 6.99
C LEU A 128 -3.09 -2.51 6.75
N ALA A 129 -3.60 -1.93 5.66
CA ALA A 129 -5.01 -2.04 5.30
C ALA A 129 -5.46 -3.51 5.17
N LEU A 130 -4.65 -4.38 4.57
CA LEU A 130 -4.95 -5.81 4.41
C LEU A 130 -4.96 -6.59 5.73
N THR A 131 -4.36 -6.09 6.81
CA THR A 131 -4.44 -6.74 8.13
C THR A 131 -5.88 -6.74 8.66
N LYS A 132 -6.63 -5.68 8.35
CA LYS A 132 -8.03 -5.51 8.73
C LYS A 132 -9.02 -5.86 7.62
N PHE A 133 -8.64 -5.59 6.36
CA PHE A 133 -9.50 -5.75 5.19
C PHE A 133 -8.84 -6.67 4.14
N PRO A 134 -8.60 -7.97 4.46
CA PRO A 134 -7.79 -8.86 3.62
C PRO A 134 -8.38 -9.09 2.21
N LYS A 135 -9.67 -8.82 2.03
CA LYS A 135 -10.37 -9.00 0.75
C LYS A 135 -10.48 -7.72 -0.10
N SER A 136 -10.03 -6.56 0.38
CA SER A 136 -10.20 -5.27 -0.31
C SER A 136 -9.66 -5.32 -1.75
N PRO A 137 -10.51 -5.33 -2.79
CA PRO A 137 -10.06 -5.44 -4.17
C PRO A 137 -9.20 -4.25 -4.58
N GLU A 138 -9.59 -3.04 -4.17
CA GLU A 138 -8.91 -1.80 -4.52
C GLU A 138 -7.49 -1.75 -3.95
N THR A 139 -7.29 -2.29 -2.75
CA THR A 139 -5.93 -2.41 -2.17
C THR A 139 -5.03 -3.27 -3.05
N TRP A 140 -5.49 -4.45 -3.48
CA TRP A 140 -4.71 -5.32 -4.36
C TRP A 140 -4.50 -4.73 -5.75
N ILE A 141 -5.50 -4.05 -6.32
CA ILE A 141 -5.36 -3.33 -7.59
C ILE A 141 -4.29 -2.25 -7.48
N HIS A 142 -4.34 -1.44 -6.41
CA HIS A 142 -3.36 -0.39 -6.18
C HIS A 142 -1.95 -0.95 -5.95
N ARG A 143 -1.79 -2.02 -5.15
CA ARG A 143 -0.49 -2.69 -4.96
C ARG A 143 0.15 -3.10 -6.28
N ARG A 144 -0.60 -3.72 -7.19
CA ARG A 144 -0.09 -4.10 -8.53
C ARG A 144 0.42 -2.89 -9.30
N TRP A 145 -0.32 -1.78 -9.27
CA TRP A 145 0.12 -0.53 -9.90
C TRP A 145 1.43 -0.02 -9.31
N VAL A 146 1.57 -0.02 -7.98
CA VAL A 146 2.81 0.44 -7.30
C VAL A 146 4.00 -0.46 -7.67
N LEU A 147 3.81 -1.79 -7.68
CA LEU A 147 4.86 -2.73 -8.08
C LEU A 147 5.30 -2.51 -9.54
N GLN A 148 4.36 -2.18 -10.45
CA GLN A 148 4.70 -1.79 -11.81
C GLN A 148 5.56 -0.52 -11.87
N GLN A 149 5.33 0.46 -10.98
CA GLN A 149 6.18 1.66 -10.91
C GLN A 149 7.61 1.31 -10.46
N ILE A 150 7.76 0.44 -9.46
CA ILE A 150 9.07 -0.02 -8.97
C ILE A 150 9.82 -0.74 -10.10
N LEU A 151 9.16 -1.65 -10.83
CA LEU A 151 9.74 -2.34 -11.98
C LEU A 151 10.10 -1.37 -13.13
N GLY A 152 9.25 -0.39 -13.41
CA GLY A 152 9.48 0.61 -14.45
C GLY A 152 10.70 1.49 -14.18
N GLN A 153 10.91 1.88 -12.92
CA GLN A 153 12.10 2.63 -12.49
C GLN A 153 13.39 1.82 -12.70
N CYS A 154 13.34 0.50 -12.49
CA CYS A 154 14.45 -0.41 -12.77
C CYS A 154 14.82 -0.41 -14.27
N SER A 155 13.83 -0.50 -15.17
CA SER A 155 14.07 -0.53 -16.61
C SER A 155 14.44 0.81 -17.24
N ALA A 156 14.05 1.93 -16.63
CA ALA A 156 14.41 3.27 -17.11
C ALA A 156 15.90 3.58 -16.87
N ALA A 157 16.47 3.09 -15.77
CA ALA A 157 17.90 3.23 -15.46
C ALA A 157 18.81 2.57 -16.51
N ASP A 158 18.32 1.54 -17.21
CA ASP A 158 19.07 0.81 -18.23
C ASP A 158 19.07 1.53 -19.60
N ARG A 159 18.01 2.30 -19.92
CA ARG A 159 17.85 2.97 -21.23
C ARG A 159 18.57 4.31 -21.38
N SER A 160 19.04 4.92 -20.29
CA SER A 160 19.78 6.19 -20.35
C SER A 160 21.21 6.04 -20.89
N LYS A 161 21.66 4.82 -21.21
CA LYS A 161 22.96 4.53 -21.84
C LYS A 161 22.92 4.82 -23.35
N LYS A 162 23.10 6.09 -23.77
CA LYS A 162 23.58 6.38 -25.14
C LYS A 162 25.10 6.19 -25.16
N PRO A 163 25.68 5.52 -26.18
CA PRO A 163 27.13 5.45 -26.33
C PRO A 163 27.65 6.83 -26.78
N GLN A 164 28.17 7.63 -25.84
CA GLN A 164 29.09 8.69 -26.20
C GLN A 164 30.47 8.06 -26.32
N GLN A 165 30.98 8.03 -27.56
CA GLN A 165 32.35 7.67 -27.87
C GLN A 165 33.28 8.66 -27.17
N GLY A 166 34.00 8.18 -26.17
CA GLY A 166 35.00 8.93 -25.43
C GLY A 166 35.73 7.96 -24.52
N GLU A 167 36.81 7.37 -25.03
CA GLU A 167 37.72 6.54 -24.23
C GLU A 167 38.41 7.44 -23.20
N VAL A 168 38.18 7.17 -21.90
CA VAL A 168 39.11 7.19 -20.76
C VAL A 168 38.25 7.19 -19.46
N GLU A 169 38.66 6.38 -18.45
CA GLU A 169 37.96 6.03 -17.19
C GLU A 169 36.96 4.84 -17.23
N ARG A 170 37.39 3.68 -17.74
CA ARG A 170 36.57 2.45 -17.84
C ARG A 170 36.43 1.66 -16.51
N GLY A 171 37.40 1.77 -15.60
CA GLY A 171 37.49 0.89 -14.41
C GLY A 171 36.51 1.22 -13.28
N ASP A 172 36.34 2.49 -12.95
CA ASP A 172 35.48 2.91 -11.82
C ASP A 172 34.00 2.96 -12.21
N ALA A 173 33.69 3.27 -13.47
CA ALA A 173 32.32 3.28 -13.99
C ALA A 173 31.72 1.87 -14.14
N GLU A 174 32.51 0.87 -14.56
CA GLU A 174 32.07 -0.53 -14.66
C GLU A 174 31.81 -1.14 -13.27
N ARG A 175 32.62 -0.77 -12.26
CA ARG A 175 32.42 -1.21 -10.86
C ARG A 175 31.16 -0.62 -10.24
N GLY A 176 30.88 0.67 -10.49
CA GLY A 176 29.64 1.31 -10.05
C GLY A 176 28.36 0.76 -10.72
N ASP A 177 28.43 0.36 -11.99
CA ASP A 177 27.30 -0.25 -12.73
C ASP A 177 26.97 -1.67 -12.21
N ALA A 178 28.00 -2.46 -11.89
CA ALA A 178 27.83 -3.77 -11.27
C ALA A 178 27.23 -3.69 -9.85
N GLU A 179 27.74 -2.78 -9.01
CA GLU A 179 27.21 -2.54 -7.66
C GLU A 179 25.75 -2.06 -7.68
N ARG A 180 25.40 -1.14 -8.60
CA ARG A 180 24.03 -0.66 -8.77
C ARG A 180 23.08 -1.75 -9.26
N SER A 181 23.52 -2.57 -10.21
CA SER A 181 22.76 -3.71 -10.72
C SER A 181 22.50 -4.76 -9.64
N GLN A 182 23.51 -5.02 -8.79
CA GLN A 182 23.39 -5.90 -7.63
C GLN A 182 22.39 -5.35 -6.60
N GLN A 183 22.49 -4.07 -6.23
CA GLN A 183 21.55 -3.42 -5.29
C GLN A 183 20.11 -3.47 -5.80
N LEU A 184 19.90 -3.28 -7.10
CA LEU A 184 18.59 -3.36 -7.74
C LEU A 184 18.00 -4.77 -7.66
N SER A 185 18.81 -5.79 -7.95
CA SER A 185 18.44 -7.20 -7.83
C SER A 185 18.04 -7.55 -6.39
N GLU A 186 18.83 -7.13 -5.40
CA GLU A 186 18.54 -7.34 -3.99
C GLU A 186 17.27 -6.61 -3.52
N HIS A 187 17.05 -5.39 -4.01
CA HIS A 187 15.84 -4.64 -3.74
C HIS A 187 14.59 -5.34 -4.31
N LEU A 188 14.65 -5.84 -5.54
CA LEU A 188 13.57 -6.61 -6.17
C LEU A 188 13.32 -7.93 -5.43
N ALA A 189 14.37 -8.64 -5.01
CA ALA A 189 14.25 -9.88 -4.24
C ALA A 189 13.57 -9.64 -2.88
N ARG A 190 13.95 -8.57 -2.16
CA ARG A 190 13.29 -8.16 -0.91
C ARG A 190 11.82 -7.82 -1.13
N THR A 191 11.51 -7.08 -2.18
CA THR A 191 10.13 -6.70 -2.53
C THR A 191 9.29 -7.93 -2.85
N LEU A 192 9.81 -8.86 -3.66
CA LEU A 192 9.16 -10.12 -3.98
C LEU A 192 8.88 -10.95 -2.73
N HIS A 193 9.86 -11.08 -1.84
CA HIS A 193 9.69 -11.80 -0.57
C HIS A 193 8.56 -11.17 0.26
N GLN A 194 8.55 -9.85 0.38
CA GLN A 194 7.53 -9.13 1.12
C GLN A 194 6.14 -9.33 0.53
N GLU A 195 5.98 -9.29 -0.80
CA GLU A 195 4.69 -9.57 -1.44
C GLU A 195 4.21 -11.00 -1.20
N MET A 196 5.11 -11.99 -1.19
CA MET A 196 4.74 -13.38 -0.86
C MET A 196 4.24 -13.52 0.58
N LYS A 197 4.88 -12.80 1.51
CA LYS A 197 4.43 -12.73 2.91
C LYS A 197 3.05 -12.09 3.01
N VAL A 198 2.84 -10.91 2.42
CA VAL A 198 1.53 -10.21 2.44
C VAL A 198 0.41 -11.07 1.85
N CYS A 199 0.65 -11.78 0.75
CA CYS A 199 -0.33 -12.72 0.19
C CYS A 199 -0.68 -13.84 1.17
N SER A 200 0.33 -14.40 1.84
CA SER A 200 0.15 -15.50 2.79
C SER A 200 -0.61 -15.03 4.03
N ASP A 201 -0.23 -13.90 4.61
CA ASP A 201 -0.89 -13.30 5.78
C ASP A 201 -2.37 -13.00 5.47
N ALA A 202 -2.67 -12.42 4.31
CA ALA A 202 -4.04 -12.12 3.90
C ALA A 202 -4.89 -13.37 3.59
N ALA A 203 -4.26 -14.45 3.10
CA ALA A 203 -4.92 -15.73 2.88
C ALA A 203 -5.19 -16.48 4.19
N CYS A 204 -4.31 -16.35 5.20
CA CYS A 204 -4.53 -16.90 6.53
C CYS A 204 -5.68 -16.22 7.27
N ARG A 205 -5.91 -14.93 7.03
CA ARG A 205 -7.01 -14.15 7.65
C ARG A 205 -8.39 -14.44 7.06
N TYR A 206 -8.47 -14.98 5.84
CA TYR A 206 -9.74 -15.31 5.20
C TYR A 206 -9.59 -16.53 4.26
N PRO A 207 -10.29 -17.65 4.52
CA PRO A 207 -10.17 -18.84 3.68
C PRO A 207 -10.63 -18.55 2.25
N SER A 208 -9.95 -19.12 1.26
CA SER A 208 -10.26 -18.92 -0.16
C SER A 208 -10.22 -17.46 -0.62
N ASN A 209 -9.26 -16.67 -0.10
CA ASN A 209 -9.05 -15.28 -0.53
C ASN A 209 -8.53 -15.20 -1.99
N TYR A 210 -9.46 -15.14 -2.94
CA TYR A 210 -9.15 -15.06 -4.38
C TYR A 210 -8.27 -13.86 -4.75
N ASN A 211 -8.47 -12.70 -4.09
CA ASN A 211 -7.69 -11.50 -4.39
C ASN A 211 -6.22 -11.68 -3.99
N ALA A 212 -5.94 -12.27 -2.83
CA ALA A 212 -4.58 -12.59 -2.40
C ALA A 212 -3.90 -13.61 -3.33
N TRP A 213 -4.61 -14.67 -3.73
CA TRP A 213 -4.08 -15.69 -4.63
C TRP A 213 -3.83 -15.17 -6.05
N SER A 214 -4.78 -14.43 -6.62
CA SER A 214 -4.63 -13.82 -7.95
C SER A 214 -3.50 -12.78 -7.96
N HIS A 215 -3.35 -11.99 -6.90
CA HIS A 215 -2.20 -11.09 -6.73
C HIS A 215 -0.88 -11.87 -6.66
N ARG A 216 -0.82 -12.96 -5.89
CA ARG A 216 0.37 -13.82 -5.79
C ARG A 216 0.81 -14.36 -7.15
N ILE A 217 -0.14 -14.85 -7.96
CA ILE A 217 0.13 -15.31 -9.33
C ILE A 217 0.65 -14.15 -10.19
N TRP A 218 0.00 -12.99 -10.12
CA TRP A 218 0.42 -11.81 -10.86
C TRP A 218 1.85 -11.38 -10.51
N VAL A 219 2.22 -11.36 -9.22
CA VAL A 219 3.57 -11.00 -8.76
C VAL A 219 4.60 -11.96 -9.33
N LEU A 220 4.35 -13.27 -9.26
CA LEU A 220 5.27 -14.28 -9.81
C LEU A 220 5.44 -14.14 -11.34
N GLN A 221 4.38 -13.77 -12.06
CA GLN A 221 4.42 -13.56 -13.51
C GLN A 221 5.24 -12.33 -13.92
N HIS A 222 5.19 -11.26 -13.14
CA HIS A 222 5.77 -9.96 -13.53
C HIS A 222 7.12 -9.67 -12.85
N MET A 223 7.33 -10.18 -11.64
CA MET A 223 8.55 -9.98 -10.86
C MET A 223 9.45 -11.23 -10.80
N GLY A 224 8.90 -12.42 -11.09
CA GLY A 224 9.63 -13.69 -11.03
C GLY A 224 10.33 -14.09 -12.33
N GLN A 225 10.35 -13.24 -13.36
CA GLN A 225 10.94 -13.54 -14.66
C GLN A 225 12.47 -13.63 -14.54
N GLY A 226 12.96 -14.85 -14.32
CA GLY A 226 14.35 -15.20 -14.06
C GLY A 226 14.51 -16.52 -13.28
N ASN A 227 13.47 -16.95 -12.55
CA ASN A 227 13.46 -18.21 -11.81
C ASN A 227 12.79 -19.35 -12.61
N VAL A 228 13.57 -20.32 -13.08
CA VAL A 228 13.09 -21.50 -13.84
C VAL A 228 12.03 -22.29 -13.04
N LYS A 229 12.20 -22.42 -11.71
CA LYS A 229 11.25 -23.09 -10.80
C LYS A 229 9.87 -22.41 -10.73
N VAL A 230 9.81 -21.08 -10.92
CA VAL A 230 8.54 -20.34 -10.91
C VAL A 230 7.74 -20.61 -12.19
N LYS A 231 8.41 -20.89 -13.32
CA LYS A 231 7.75 -21.30 -14.58
C LYS A 231 7.10 -22.69 -14.47
N GLU A 232 7.71 -23.62 -13.73
CA GLU A 232 7.17 -24.96 -13.49
C GLU A 232 5.95 -24.93 -12.55
N VAL A 233 6.07 -24.22 -11.40
CA VAL A 233 4.94 -23.99 -10.49
C VAL A 233 3.79 -23.28 -11.23
N PHE A 234 4.09 -22.41 -12.18
CA PHE A 234 3.09 -21.76 -13.02
C PHE A 234 2.36 -22.71 -13.97
N GLN A 235 3.03 -23.71 -14.57
CA GLN A 235 2.35 -24.73 -15.35
C GLN A 235 1.40 -25.57 -14.48
N VAL A 236 1.83 -25.91 -13.27
CA VAL A 236 1.01 -26.64 -12.30
C VAL A 236 -0.20 -25.81 -11.86
N LEU A 237 0.00 -24.54 -11.47
CA LEU A 237 -1.09 -23.66 -11.03
C LEU A 237 -2.09 -23.33 -12.14
N LYS A 238 -1.64 -23.18 -13.40
CA LYS A 238 -2.55 -23.03 -14.55
C LYS A 238 -3.43 -24.28 -14.73
N ALA A 239 -2.85 -25.47 -14.61
CA ALA A 239 -3.60 -26.72 -14.69
C ALA A 239 -4.63 -26.85 -13.57
N SER A 240 -4.27 -26.48 -12.34
CA SER A 240 -5.18 -26.52 -11.18
C SER A 240 -6.30 -25.47 -11.25
N HIS A 241 -6.00 -24.25 -11.71
CA HIS A 241 -6.99 -23.16 -11.79
C HIS A 241 -8.03 -23.38 -12.90
N PHE A 242 -7.68 -24.07 -14.00
CA PHE A 242 -8.66 -24.50 -15.00
C PHE A 242 -9.59 -25.59 -14.43
N SER A 243 -9.05 -26.57 -13.70
CA SER A 243 -9.88 -27.62 -13.08
C SER A 243 -10.83 -27.14 -11.98
N LEU A 244 -10.51 -26.04 -11.28
CA LEU A 244 -11.36 -25.46 -10.23
C LEU A 244 -12.47 -24.54 -10.77
N LEU A 245 -12.28 -23.96 -11.96
CA LEU A 245 -13.33 -23.21 -12.65
C LEU A 245 -14.29 -24.13 -13.41
N ASP A 246 -13.81 -25.25 -13.95
CA ASP A 246 -14.63 -26.22 -14.68
C ASP A 246 -15.54 -27.03 -13.74
N ASN A 247 -15.03 -27.44 -12.56
CA ASN A 247 -15.79 -28.18 -11.55
C ASN A 247 -16.85 -27.37 -10.79
N ARG A 248 -17.00 -26.06 -11.04
CA ARG A 248 -18.13 -25.26 -10.53
C ARG A 248 -19.18 -24.95 -11.59
N ALA A 249 -18.92 -25.25 -12.87
CA ALA A 249 -19.87 -25.07 -13.96
C ALA A 249 -20.65 -26.36 -14.28
N TYR A 250 -20.13 -27.53 -13.89
CA TYR A 250 -20.81 -28.82 -14.06
C TYR A 250 -20.68 -29.67 -12.80
N GLY A 251 -21.67 -29.55 -11.90
CA GLY A 251 -21.79 -30.41 -10.73
C GLY A 251 -23.07 -30.09 -9.97
N CYS A 252 -24.05 -30.98 -10.11
CA CYS A 252 -25.40 -30.96 -9.53
C CYS A 252 -25.46 -30.56 -8.05
#